data_AF-X1BIN0-F1
#
_entry.id   AF-X1BIN0-F1
#
_cell.length_a   1.000
_cell.length_b   1.000
_cell.length_c   1.000
_cell.angle_alpha   90.00
_cell.angle_beta   90.00
_cell.angle_gamma   90.00
#
_symmetry.space_group_name_H-M   'P 1'
#
loop_
_entity.id
_entity.type
_entity.pdbx_description
1 polymer ?
#
loop_
_entity_poly.entity_id
_entity_poly.type
_entity_poly.pdbx_seq_one_letter_code
_entity_poly.pdbx_strand_id
1 'polypeptide(L)'
;ILAQVLFTEERMIKVKGKGNDVQVMAFKAADLRNNTDVRLELDSTMSTTKAGQSQLILQMGQYGFFGDLLKTDPETRQELLSRMGLSGFKHKTSVDVERAQIENMIIMNGQDISQIQIMNVEEGQVQMVVEDPLFRYDDHPTHFEVHRRKMLSPEFRTLPKSARTVFIAHNDAHAYKIEENRKAMMKQMQMVEAMAEEGKKGEEGAPEGGGAVPMGEGLGE
;
A
#
# COMPACT_ATOMS: atom_id res chain seq x y z
N ILE A 1 25.90 -36.23 21.35
CA ILE A 1 25.33 -34.86 21.46
C ILE A 1 25.99 -34.17 22.66
N LEU A 2 26.60 -32.99 22.48
CA LEU A 2 27.40 -32.29 23.52
C LEU A 2 26.60 -32.02 24.82
N ALA A 3 25.30 -31.79 24.70
CA ALA A 3 24.40 -31.53 25.83
C ALA A 3 24.32 -32.69 26.84
N GLN A 4 24.46 -33.95 26.40
CA GLN A 4 24.45 -35.10 27.33
C GLN A 4 25.67 -35.11 28.25
N VAL A 5 26.80 -34.55 27.81
CA VAL A 5 28.05 -34.52 28.57
C VAL A 5 28.08 -33.32 29.54
N LEU A 6 27.48 -32.20 29.14
CA LEU A 6 27.53 -30.94 29.89
C LEU A 6 26.42 -30.76 30.94
N PHE A 7 25.26 -31.39 30.76
CA PHE A 7 24.08 -31.22 31.64
C PHE A 7 23.85 -32.42 32.57
N THR A 8 24.87 -32.76 33.36
CA THR A 8 24.82 -33.88 34.32
C THR A 8 23.87 -33.64 35.51
N GLU A 9 23.65 -32.36 35.85
CA GLU A 9 22.75 -31.91 36.92
C GLU A 9 21.47 -31.28 36.33
N GLU A 10 20.41 -31.27 37.15
CA GLU A 10 19.12 -30.69 36.77
C GLU A 10 19.23 -29.16 36.66
N ARG A 11 18.85 -28.61 35.51
CA ARG A 11 18.88 -27.16 35.26
C ARG A 11 17.55 -26.67 34.71
N MET A 12 17.17 -25.47 35.10
CA MET A 12 15.98 -24.80 34.56
C MET A 12 16.31 -24.20 33.19
N ILE A 13 15.62 -24.66 32.15
CA ILE A 13 15.75 -24.11 30.79
C ILE A 13 14.47 -23.35 30.40
N LYS A 14 14.65 -22.26 29.66
CA LYS A 14 13.54 -21.52 29.05
C LYS A 14 13.34 -22.04 27.64
N VAL A 15 12.15 -22.56 27.37
CA VAL A 15 11.77 -23.08 26.05
C VAL A 15 10.67 -22.20 25.48
N LYS A 16 10.76 -21.95 24.18
CA LYS A 16 9.76 -21.18 23.45
C LYS A 16 8.58 -22.11 23.14
N GLY A 17 7.45 -21.89 23.81
CA GLY A 17 6.21 -22.63 23.62
C GLY A 17 5.46 -22.23 22.35
N LYS A 18 4.36 -22.95 22.09
CA LYS A 18 3.43 -22.64 21.00
C LYS A 18 2.80 -21.27 21.27
N GLY A 19 2.95 -20.32 20.34
CA GLY A 19 2.42 -18.96 20.49
C GLY A 19 3.38 -17.93 21.10
N ASN A 20 4.71 -18.18 21.09
CA ASN A 20 5.74 -17.32 21.69
C ASN A 20 5.74 -17.27 23.24
N ASP A 21 4.88 -18.02 23.91
CA ASP A 21 4.89 -18.08 25.37
C ASP A 21 6.18 -18.74 25.90
N VAL A 22 6.78 -18.16 26.94
CA VAL A 22 7.99 -18.70 27.55
C VAL A 22 7.62 -19.71 28.62
N GLN A 23 7.93 -20.98 28.39
CA GLN A 23 7.76 -22.04 29.36
C GLN A 23 9.09 -22.34 30.03
N VAL A 24 9.11 -22.44 31.36
CA VAL A 24 10.29 -22.85 32.13
C VAL A 24 10.07 -24.28 32.58
N MET A 25 11.01 -25.17 32.25
CA MET A 25 10.99 -26.56 32.72
C MET A 25 12.36 -26.97 33.24
N ALA A 26 12.35 -27.89 34.20
CA ALA A 26 13.56 -28.57 34.64
C ALA A 26 13.99 -29.58 33.58
N PHE A 27 15.28 -29.61 33.28
CA PHE A 27 15.87 -30.44 32.24
C PHE A 27 17.12 -31.13 32.77
N LYS A 28 17.24 -32.43 32.51
CA LYS A 28 18.40 -33.25 32.86
C LYS A 28 18.88 -34.03 31.65
N ALA A 29 20.18 -34.30 31.53
CA ALA A 29 20.71 -35.07 30.40
C ALA A 29 20.09 -36.48 30.24
N ALA A 30 19.51 -37.05 31.29
CA ALA A 30 18.78 -38.32 31.22
C ALA A 30 17.53 -38.24 30.32
N ASP A 31 16.95 -37.04 30.15
CA ASP A 31 15.77 -36.78 29.33
C ASP A 31 16.08 -36.81 27.82
N LEU A 32 17.37 -36.85 27.43
CA LEU A 32 17.83 -36.93 26.04
C LEU A 32 17.97 -38.39 25.52
N ARG A 33 17.46 -39.39 26.24
CA ARG A 33 17.51 -40.79 25.80
C ARG A 33 16.46 -41.04 24.71
N ASN A 34 16.87 -41.68 23.61
CA ASN A 34 16.04 -41.97 22.43
C ASN A 34 15.51 -40.73 21.67
N ASN A 35 16.32 -39.68 21.54
CA ASN A 35 16.03 -38.50 20.72
C ASN A 35 16.16 -38.75 19.21
N THR A 36 15.64 -39.88 18.73
CA THR A 36 15.44 -40.14 17.30
C THR A 36 13.95 -40.02 17.05
N ASP A 37 13.50 -38.81 16.70
CA ASP A 37 12.14 -38.58 16.22
C ASP A 37 12.03 -39.18 14.81
N VAL A 38 11.62 -40.45 14.73
CA VAL A 38 11.34 -41.11 13.45
C VAL A 38 9.94 -40.69 13.02
N ARG A 39 9.87 -39.63 12.24
CA ARG A 39 8.62 -39.23 11.56
C ARG A 39 8.47 -40.05 10.30
N LEU A 40 7.63 -41.07 10.35
CA LEU A 40 7.13 -41.76 9.17
C LEU A 40 6.09 -40.88 8.50
N GLU A 41 6.53 -40.00 7.60
CA GLU A 41 5.63 -39.33 6.66
C GLU A 41 5.25 -40.35 5.58
N LEU A 42 4.07 -40.97 5.75
CA LEU A 42 3.47 -41.82 4.73
C LEU A 42 3.11 -40.94 3.53
N ASP A 43 3.89 -41.14 2.48
CA ASP A 43 3.92 -40.44 1.20
C ASP A 43 2.57 -39.88 0.71
N SER A 44 2.44 -38.56 0.77
CA SER A 44 2.07 -37.77 -0.42
C SER A 44 3.05 -36.59 -0.52
N THR A 45 4.32 -36.92 -0.74
CA THR A 45 5.48 -36.01 -0.80
C THR A 45 5.32 -34.85 -1.81
N MET A 46 4.34 -34.94 -2.70
CA MET A 46 4.00 -33.85 -3.61
C MET A 46 3.31 -32.67 -2.92
N SER A 47 2.63 -32.83 -1.79
CA SER A 47 1.96 -31.69 -1.11
C SER A 47 2.83 -30.99 -0.06
N THR A 48 3.83 -31.69 0.47
CA THR A 48 4.68 -31.19 1.57
C THR A 48 6.00 -30.59 1.10
N THR A 49 6.53 -31.04 -0.04
CA THR A 49 7.76 -30.47 -0.60
C THR A 49 7.49 -29.12 -1.27
N LYS A 50 8.43 -28.16 -1.17
CA LYS A 50 8.32 -26.87 -1.86
C LYS A 50 8.13 -27.02 -3.37
N ALA A 51 8.80 -28.01 -3.96
CA ALA A 51 8.67 -28.33 -5.37
C ALA A 51 7.25 -28.78 -5.73
N GLY A 52 6.68 -29.69 -4.94
CA GLY A 52 5.34 -30.17 -5.19
C GLY A 52 4.23 -29.14 -4.86
N GLN A 53 4.42 -28.28 -3.85
CA GLN A 53 3.56 -27.13 -3.61
C GLN A 53 3.56 -26.15 -4.80
N SER A 54 4.75 -25.89 -5.36
CA SER A 54 4.88 -25.03 -6.54
C SER A 54 4.22 -25.66 -7.77
N GLN A 55 4.32 -26.98 -7.92
CA GLN A 55 3.67 -27.73 -9.00
C GLN A 55 2.15 -27.75 -8.86
N LEU A 56 1.64 -27.91 -7.64
CA LEU A 56 0.20 -27.84 -7.33
C LEU A 56 -0.36 -26.44 -7.64
N ILE A 57 0.36 -25.39 -7.23
CA ILE A 57 0.01 -24.00 -7.56
C ILE A 57 0.00 -23.78 -9.07
N LEU A 58 1.00 -24.30 -9.79
CA LEU A 58 1.06 -24.19 -11.25
C LEU A 58 -0.12 -24.91 -11.92
N GLN A 59 -0.47 -26.11 -11.45
CA GLN A 59 -1.63 -26.86 -11.93
C GLN A 59 -2.94 -26.09 -11.67
N MET A 60 -3.13 -25.57 -10.46
CA MET A 60 -4.28 -24.71 -10.14
C MET A 60 -4.36 -23.50 -11.07
N GLY A 61 -3.22 -22.86 -11.36
CA GLY A 61 -3.13 -21.76 -12.31
C GLY A 61 -3.52 -22.16 -13.74
N GLN A 62 -3.06 -23.32 -14.22
CA GLN A 62 -3.42 -23.85 -15.55
C GLN A 62 -4.91 -24.20 -15.67
N TYR A 63 -5.53 -24.68 -14.59
CA TYR A 63 -6.98 -24.92 -14.52
C TYR A 63 -7.80 -23.63 -14.38
N GLY A 64 -7.15 -22.46 -14.34
CA GLY A 64 -7.83 -21.18 -14.23
C GLY A 64 -8.39 -20.91 -12.83
N PHE A 65 -7.95 -21.63 -11.80
CA PHE A 65 -8.41 -21.45 -10.42
C PHE A 65 -8.19 -20.02 -9.91
N PHE A 66 -7.06 -19.40 -10.31
CA PHE A 66 -6.76 -18.00 -9.96
C PHE A 66 -7.39 -16.97 -10.91
N GLY A 67 -8.08 -17.41 -11.98
CA GLY A 67 -8.89 -16.58 -12.89
C GLY A 67 -8.45 -15.14 -13.07
N ASP A 68 -9.39 -14.20 -12.84
CA ASP A 68 -9.12 -12.76 -12.82
C ASP A 68 -8.53 -12.27 -11.48
N LEU A 69 -8.42 -13.12 -10.45
CA LEU A 69 -7.83 -12.72 -9.15
C LEU A 69 -6.38 -12.27 -9.32
N LEU A 70 -5.62 -12.89 -10.23
CA LEU A 70 -4.25 -12.47 -10.55
C LEU A 70 -4.17 -11.11 -11.25
N LYS A 71 -5.26 -10.64 -11.88
CA LYS A 71 -5.32 -9.34 -12.55
C LYS A 71 -5.80 -8.26 -11.60
N THR A 72 -6.83 -8.58 -10.81
CA THR A 72 -7.57 -7.60 -9.98
C THR A 72 -6.87 -7.32 -8.66
N ASP A 73 -6.24 -8.32 -8.04
CA ASP A 73 -5.59 -8.15 -6.74
C ASP A 73 -4.05 -8.34 -6.84
N PRO A 74 -3.29 -7.23 -6.81
CA PRO A 74 -1.84 -7.28 -6.79
C PRO A 74 -1.26 -8.01 -5.57
N GLU A 75 -1.93 -7.96 -4.41
CA GLU A 75 -1.43 -8.56 -3.16
C GLU A 75 -1.48 -10.09 -3.24
N THR A 76 -2.63 -10.66 -3.62
CA THR A 76 -2.78 -12.11 -3.82
C THR A 76 -1.79 -12.67 -4.83
N ARG A 77 -1.52 -11.95 -5.93
CA ARG A 77 -0.52 -12.33 -6.94
C ARG A 77 0.90 -12.34 -6.36
N GLN A 78 1.26 -11.35 -5.56
CA GLN A 78 2.58 -11.28 -4.94
C GLN A 78 2.77 -12.40 -3.91
N GLU A 79 1.74 -12.70 -3.12
CA GLU A 79 1.79 -13.82 -2.18
C GLU A 79 1.93 -15.16 -2.92
N LEU A 80 1.21 -15.35 -4.03
CA LEU A 80 1.34 -16.54 -4.87
C LEU A 80 2.78 -16.72 -5.40
N LEU A 81 3.36 -15.65 -5.97
CA LEU A 81 4.75 -15.66 -6.44
C LEU A 81 5.72 -15.97 -5.30
N SER A 82 5.53 -15.34 -4.14
CA SER A 82 6.35 -15.59 -2.95
C SER A 82 6.29 -17.04 -2.49
N ARG A 83 5.11 -17.67 -2.53
CA ARG A 83 4.94 -19.10 -2.19
C ARG A 83 5.61 -20.02 -3.21
N MET A 84 5.68 -19.62 -4.46
CA MET A 84 6.45 -20.32 -5.52
C MET A 84 7.97 -20.10 -5.40
N GLY A 85 8.45 -19.37 -4.39
CA GLY A 85 9.87 -19.04 -4.24
C GLY A 85 10.37 -18.04 -5.28
N LEU A 86 9.47 -17.46 -6.06
CA LEU A 86 9.76 -16.33 -6.92
C LEU A 86 9.68 -15.10 -6.02
N SER A 87 10.82 -14.47 -5.74
CA SER A 87 10.80 -13.13 -5.16
C SER A 87 10.00 -12.26 -6.11
N GLY A 88 8.78 -11.91 -5.71
CA GLY A 88 7.87 -11.13 -6.53
C GLY A 88 8.59 -9.90 -7.07
N PHE A 89 8.18 -9.45 -8.25
CA PHE A 89 8.53 -8.10 -8.70
C PHE A 89 8.25 -7.19 -7.51
N LYS A 90 9.30 -6.54 -6.98
CA LYS A 90 9.09 -5.50 -5.97
C LYS A 90 8.04 -4.61 -6.59
N HIS A 91 6.86 -4.54 -5.98
CA HIS A 91 6.02 -3.39 -6.23
C HIS A 91 6.99 -2.22 -6.08
N LYS A 92 7.07 -1.35 -7.10
CA LYS A 92 7.55 0.00 -6.82
C LYS A 92 6.56 0.48 -5.77
N THR A 93 6.90 0.26 -4.50
CA THR A 93 6.28 0.92 -3.38
C THR A 93 6.34 2.38 -3.77
N SER A 94 5.17 3.01 -3.90
CA SER A 94 5.17 4.43 -4.21
C SER A 94 5.99 5.10 -3.14
N VAL A 95 6.87 6.01 -3.53
CA VAL A 95 7.68 6.77 -2.57
C VAL A 95 6.77 7.43 -1.54
N ASP A 96 5.55 7.80 -1.94
CA ASP A 96 4.45 8.28 -1.10
C ASP A 96 3.99 7.26 -0.04
N VAL A 97 3.86 5.98 -0.38
CA VAL A 97 3.47 4.94 0.59
C VAL A 97 4.56 4.78 1.65
N GLU A 98 5.83 4.75 1.23
CA GLU A 98 6.96 4.64 2.14
C GLU A 98 7.05 5.87 3.05
N ARG A 99 6.86 7.06 2.48
CA ARG A 99 6.82 8.32 3.22
C ARG A 99 5.70 8.34 4.26
N ALA A 100 4.46 8.06 3.88
CA ALA A 100 3.33 8.00 4.80
C ALA A 100 3.54 6.98 5.94
N GLN A 101 4.21 5.86 5.64
CA GLN A 101 4.60 4.88 6.66
C GLN A 101 5.67 5.40 7.63
N ILE A 102 6.65 6.16 7.13
CA ILE A 102 7.67 6.82 7.96
C ILE A 102 7.01 7.86 8.88
N GLU A 103 6.12 8.69 8.35
CA GLU A 103 5.36 9.68 9.14
C GLU A 103 4.54 9.01 10.24
N ASN A 104 3.86 7.90 9.94
CA ASN A 104 3.17 7.09 10.95
C ASN A 104 4.12 6.64 12.06
N MET A 105 5.31 6.18 11.71
CA MET A 105 6.31 5.74 12.69
C MET A 105 6.80 6.91 13.56
N ILE A 106 7.05 8.08 12.97
CA ILE A 106 7.47 9.29 13.69
C ILE A 106 6.42 9.67 14.75
N ILE A 107 5.13 9.71 14.37
CA ILE A 107 4.05 10.06 15.30
C ILE A 107 3.91 8.99 16.39
N MET A 108 3.98 7.71 16.02
CA MET A 108 3.87 6.60 16.98
C MET A 108 4.98 6.60 18.03
N ASN A 109 6.20 6.91 17.62
CA ASN A 109 7.36 6.94 18.50
C ASN A 109 7.46 8.25 19.31
N GLY A 110 6.58 9.22 19.05
CA GLY A 110 6.65 10.55 19.66
C GLY A 110 7.93 11.30 19.30
N GLN A 111 8.46 11.05 18.10
CA GLN A 111 9.63 11.74 17.57
C GLN A 111 9.24 13.14 17.06
N ASP A 112 10.24 13.90 16.63
CA ASP A 112 10.05 15.26 16.12
C ASP A 112 9.03 15.29 14.97
N ILE A 113 7.92 16.01 15.19
CA ILE A 113 6.81 16.17 14.25
C ILE A 113 7.03 17.32 13.26
N SER A 114 8.20 17.98 13.28
CA SER A 114 8.53 19.09 12.38
C SER A 114 8.42 18.75 10.89
N GLN A 115 8.47 17.47 10.54
CA GLN A 115 8.37 16.96 9.17
C GLN A 115 6.95 16.52 8.79
N ILE A 116 5.95 16.83 9.62
CA ILE A 116 4.57 16.37 9.44
C ILE A 116 3.67 17.60 9.35
N GLN A 117 2.96 17.72 8.24
CA GLN A 117 2.04 18.81 8.02
C GLN A 117 0.87 18.74 9.01
N ILE A 118 0.70 19.74 9.86
CA ILE A 118 -0.41 19.78 10.83
C ILE A 118 -1.24 21.03 10.56
N MET A 119 -2.54 20.82 10.37
CA MET A 119 -3.52 21.90 10.33
C MET A 119 -4.44 21.85 11.54
N ASN A 120 -4.76 23.02 12.08
CA ASN A 120 -5.83 23.20 13.03
C ASN A 120 -6.98 23.93 12.35
N VAL A 121 -8.21 23.50 12.63
CA VAL A 121 -9.42 24.16 12.14
C VAL A 121 -10.15 24.71 13.35
N GLU A 122 -9.86 25.96 13.69
CA GLU A 122 -10.57 26.70 14.74
C GLU A 122 -11.47 27.74 14.07
N GLU A 123 -12.75 27.75 14.46
CA GLU A 123 -13.76 28.74 14.01
C GLU A 123 -13.93 28.87 12.48
N GLY A 124 -13.65 27.79 11.74
CA GLY A 124 -13.75 27.78 10.28
C GLY A 124 -12.54 28.40 9.56
N GLN A 125 -11.52 28.83 10.30
CA GLN A 125 -10.23 29.24 9.75
C GLN A 125 -9.24 28.07 9.82
N VAL A 126 -8.62 27.75 8.68
CA VAL A 126 -7.56 26.75 8.60
C VAL A 126 -6.24 27.44 8.98
N GLN A 127 -5.70 27.08 10.13
CA GLN A 127 -4.38 27.54 10.58
C GLN A 127 -3.36 26.41 10.45
N MET A 128 -2.27 26.70 9.74
CA MET A 128 -1.13 25.78 9.64
C MET A 128 -0.30 25.88 10.92
N VAL A 129 -0.16 24.76 11.64
CA VAL A 129 0.59 24.69 12.91
C VAL A 129 2.04 24.28 12.65
N VAL A 130 2.24 23.32 11.76
CA VAL A 130 3.55 22.85 11.31
C VAL A 130 3.51 22.76 9.80
N GLU A 131 4.44 23.41 9.11
CA GLU A 131 4.55 23.37 7.66
C GLU A 131 5.65 22.40 7.22
N ASP A 132 5.28 21.36 6.48
CA ASP A 132 6.23 20.49 5.80
C ASP A 132 6.40 20.95 4.34
N PRO A 133 7.61 21.38 3.92
CA PRO A 133 7.84 21.89 2.56
C PRO A 133 7.63 20.84 1.46
N LEU A 134 7.67 19.56 1.81
CA LEU A 134 7.50 18.47 0.86
C LEU A 134 6.03 18.06 0.69
N PHE A 135 5.16 18.39 1.65
CA PHE A 135 3.74 18.01 1.65
C PHE A 135 3.02 18.32 0.34
N ARG A 136 3.34 19.46 -0.29
CA ARG A 136 2.76 19.87 -1.59
C ARG A 136 3.04 18.92 -2.76
N TYR A 137 4.00 18.02 -2.63
CA TYR A 137 4.40 17.07 -3.67
C TYR A 137 3.82 15.67 -3.44
N ASP A 138 3.16 15.44 -2.31
CA ASP A 138 2.66 14.12 -1.95
C ASP A 138 1.42 13.75 -2.77
N ASP A 139 1.30 12.46 -3.09
CA ASP A 139 0.04 11.87 -3.52
C ASP A 139 -0.94 11.78 -2.35
N HIS A 140 -1.66 12.88 -2.10
CA HIS A 140 -2.56 13.01 -0.96
C HIS A 140 -3.62 11.91 -0.84
N PRO A 141 -4.31 11.46 -1.91
CA PRO A 141 -5.18 10.28 -1.85
C PRO A 141 -4.51 9.04 -1.26
N THR A 142 -3.28 8.76 -1.67
CA THR A 142 -2.51 7.59 -1.20
C THR A 142 -2.10 7.76 0.26
N HIS A 143 -1.56 8.92 0.65
CA HIS A 143 -1.23 9.23 2.04
C HIS A 143 -2.45 9.11 2.97
N PHE A 144 -3.57 9.73 2.59
CA PHE A 144 -4.82 9.69 3.36
C PHE A 144 -5.25 8.26 3.67
N GLU A 145 -5.21 7.35 2.70
CA GLU A 145 -5.60 5.95 2.94
C GLU A 145 -4.60 5.20 3.84
N VAL A 146 -3.30 5.49 3.72
CA VAL A 146 -2.27 4.91 4.60
C VAL A 146 -2.46 5.36 6.06
N HIS A 147 -2.66 6.65 6.30
CA HIS A 147 -2.92 7.19 7.65
C HIS A 147 -4.26 6.70 8.19
N ARG A 148 -5.34 6.75 7.38
CA ARG A 148 -6.67 6.27 7.77
C ARG A 148 -6.66 4.81 8.20
N ARG A 149 -5.96 3.94 7.44
CA ARG A 149 -5.80 2.52 7.83
C ARG A 149 -5.11 2.39 9.18
N LYS A 150 -4.09 3.23 9.44
CA LYS A 150 -3.40 3.24 10.72
C LYS A 150 -4.29 3.75 11.86
N MET A 151 -5.08 4.80 11.64
CA MET A 151 -6.02 5.34 12.63
C MET A 151 -7.12 4.35 13.01
N LEU A 152 -7.53 3.49 12.08
CA LEU A 152 -8.52 2.44 12.33
C LEU A 152 -7.92 1.19 13.01
N SER A 153 -6.59 1.12 13.14
CA SER A 153 -5.91 -0.05 13.70
C SER A 153 -6.05 -0.13 15.24
N PRO A 154 -5.98 -1.34 15.84
CA PRO A 154 -6.04 -1.48 17.30
C PRO A 154 -4.94 -0.71 18.03
N GLU A 155 -3.74 -0.62 17.44
CA GLU A 155 -2.59 0.09 18.01
C GLU A 155 -2.86 1.58 18.15
N PHE A 156 -3.67 2.18 17.28
CA PHE A 156 -4.02 3.60 17.39
C PHE A 156 -4.73 3.92 18.70
N ARG A 157 -5.55 2.98 19.20
CA ARG A 157 -6.32 3.16 20.44
C ARG A 157 -5.41 3.23 21.67
N THR A 158 -4.26 2.57 21.63
CA THR A 158 -3.30 2.54 22.75
C THR A 158 -2.32 3.72 22.73
N LEU A 159 -2.27 4.49 21.63
CA LEU A 159 -1.38 5.66 21.52
C LEU A 159 -1.77 6.77 22.52
N PRO A 160 -0.79 7.58 22.97
CA PRO A 160 -1.06 8.79 23.77
C PRO A 160 -2.02 9.75 23.06
N LYS A 161 -2.79 10.52 23.83
CA LYS A 161 -3.77 11.47 23.28
C LYS A 161 -3.12 12.48 22.33
N SER A 162 -1.93 12.97 22.66
CA SER A 162 -1.15 13.89 21.82
C SER A 162 -0.85 13.30 20.44
N ALA A 163 -0.35 12.07 20.39
CA ALA A 163 -0.05 11.37 19.14
C ALA A 163 -1.32 11.16 18.30
N ARG A 164 -2.44 10.77 18.93
CA ARG A 164 -3.73 10.63 18.22
C ARG A 164 -4.21 11.96 17.64
N THR A 165 -4.07 13.07 18.36
CA THR A 165 -4.43 14.40 17.86
C THR A 165 -3.60 14.78 16.64
N VAL A 166 -2.28 14.51 16.66
CA VAL A 166 -1.40 14.76 15.50
C VAL A 166 -1.84 13.95 14.29
N PHE A 167 -2.12 12.65 14.47
CA PHE A 167 -2.63 11.78 13.40
C PHE A 167 -3.92 12.32 12.77
N ILE A 168 -4.89 12.72 13.60
CA ILE A 168 -6.18 13.24 13.12
C ILE A 168 -5.95 14.53 12.34
N ALA A 169 -5.24 15.49 12.93
CA ALA A 169 -4.97 16.78 12.30
C ALA A 169 -4.18 16.66 10.98
N HIS A 170 -3.22 15.74 10.91
CA HIS A 170 -2.46 15.48 9.69
C HIS A 170 -3.30 14.77 8.61
N ASN A 171 -4.11 13.78 9.00
CA ASN A 171 -5.01 13.12 8.07
C ASN A 171 -6.09 14.07 7.52
N ASP A 172 -6.57 15.01 8.35
CA ASP A 172 -7.48 16.08 7.93
C ASP A 172 -6.81 17.06 6.96
N ALA A 173 -5.48 17.29 7.07
CA ALA A 173 -4.71 18.05 6.10
C ALA A 173 -4.70 17.42 4.71
N HIS A 174 -4.53 16.10 4.63
CA HIS A 174 -4.66 15.39 3.37
C HIS A 174 -6.10 15.45 2.82
N ALA A 175 -7.11 15.25 3.67
CA ALA A 175 -8.52 15.33 3.26
C ALA A 175 -8.87 16.71 2.66
N TYR A 176 -8.41 17.78 3.30
CA TYR A 176 -8.60 19.15 2.83
C TYR A 176 -7.97 19.36 1.45
N LYS A 177 -6.72 18.92 1.24
CA LYS A 177 -6.05 19.03 -0.06
C LYS A 177 -6.69 18.20 -1.16
N ILE A 178 -7.19 17.01 -0.84
CA ILE A 178 -7.96 16.19 -1.79
C ILE A 178 -9.22 16.94 -2.23
N GLU A 179 -9.95 17.56 -1.29
CA GLU A 179 -11.14 18.32 -1.62
C GLU A 179 -10.83 19.59 -2.44
N GLU A 180 -9.75 20.30 -2.09
CA GLU A 180 -9.27 21.47 -2.84
C GLU A 180 -8.93 21.08 -4.29
N ASN A 181 -8.15 20.02 -4.49
CA ASN A 181 -7.79 19.51 -5.81
C ASN A 181 -9.03 19.10 -6.62
N ARG A 182 -10.01 18.44 -5.97
CA ARG A 182 -11.27 18.05 -6.61
C ARG A 182 -12.08 19.28 -7.06
N LYS A 183 -12.17 20.32 -6.23
CA LYS A 183 -12.85 21.58 -6.57
C LYS A 183 -12.16 22.30 -7.73
N ALA A 184 -10.82 22.35 -7.72
CA ALA A 184 -10.04 22.95 -8.81
C ALA A 184 -10.28 22.22 -10.14
N MET A 185 -10.28 20.88 -10.12
CA MET A 185 -10.55 20.06 -11.31
C MET A 185 -11.97 20.28 -11.85
N MET A 186 -12.98 20.33 -10.97
CA MET A 186 -14.36 20.62 -11.39
C MET A 186 -14.48 22.01 -12.04
N LYS A 187 -13.84 23.03 -11.46
CA LYS A 187 -13.83 24.38 -12.03
C LYS A 187 -13.18 24.43 -13.41
N GLN A 188 -12.08 23.69 -13.59
CA GLN A 188 -11.42 23.58 -14.89
C GLN A 188 -12.32 22.88 -15.92
N MET A 189 -13.00 21.81 -15.53
CA MET A 189 -13.92 21.08 -16.41
C MET A 189 -15.09 21.97 -16.87
N GLN A 190 -15.70 22.73 -15.94
CA GLN A 190 -16.76 23.69 -16.27
C GLN A 190 -16.29 24.80 -17.21
N MET A 191 -15.04 25.26 -17.07
CA MET A 191 -14.47 26.27 -17.96
C MET A 191 -14.24 25.74 -19.38
N VAL A 192 -13.78 24.49 -19.51
CA VAL A 192 -13.63 23.82 -20.81
C VAL A 192 -14.98 23.60 -21.49
N GLU A 193 -16.00 23.20 -20.73
CA GLU A 193 -17.37 23.02 -21.23
C GLU A 193 -17.97 24.33 -21.72
N ALA A 194 -17.84 25.41 -20.95
CA ALA A 194 -18.30 26.75 -21.35
C ALA A 194 -17.61 27.24 -22.64
N MET A 195 -16.29 27.03 -22.77
CA MET A 195 -15.56 27.38 -23.99
C MET A 195 -15.98 26.54 -25.20
N ALA A 196 -16.31 25.26 -25.00
CA ALA A 196 -16.80 24.38 -26.06
C ALA A 196 -18.20 24.78 -26.55
N GLU A 197 -19.07 25.27 -25.67
CA GLU A 197 -20.39 25.79 -26.03
C GLU A 197 -20.32 27.13 -26.78
N GLU A 198 -19.39 28.03 -26.40
CA GLU A 198 -19.16 29.28 -27.12
C GLU A 198 -18.55 29.04 -28.52
N GLY A 199 -17.66 28.05 -28.66
CA GLY A 199 -17.10 27.66 -29.94
C GLY A 199 -18.15 27.17 -30.95
N LYS A 200 -19.19 26.48 -30.49
CA LYS A 200 -20.31 26.03 -31.36
C LYS A 200 -21.22 27.16 -31.82
N LYS A 201 -21.32 28.28 -31.09
CA LYS A 201 -22.09 29.46 -31.51
C LYS A 201 -21.36 30.32 -32.56
N GLY A 202 -20.06 30.08 -32.79
CA GLY A 202 -19.26 30.80 -33.79
C GLY A 202 -19.34 30.22 -35.22
N GLU A 203 -19.83 29.00 -35.40
CA GLU A 203 -19.80 28.29 -36.71
C GLU A 203 -21.07 28.43 -37.55
N GLU A 204 -22.18 28.94 -37.01
CA GLU A 204 -23.44 29.17 -37.78
C GLU A 204 -23.50 30.56 -38.46
N GLY A 205 -22.38 31.30 -38.51
CA GLY A 205 -22.34 32.69 -38.97
C GLY A 205 -21.43 32.97 -40.17
N ALA A 206 -21.00 31.97 -40.96
CA ALA A 206 -20.26 32.22 -42.19
C ALA A 206 -21.23 32.65 -43.31
N PRO A 207 -21.21 33.91 -43.79
CA PRO A 207 -22.04 34.32 -44.91
C PRO A 207 -21.60 33.58 -46.18
N GLU A 208 -22.60 33.07 -46.90
CA GLU A 208 -22.53 32.45 -48.21
C GLU A 208 -22.02 33.48 -49.25
N GLY A 209 -20.71 33.74 -49.23
CA GLY A 209 -20.03 34.65 -50.14
C GLY A 209 -19.74 33.96 -51.46
N GLY A 210 -20.72 33.99 -52.37
CA GLY A 210 -20.58 33.57 -53.75
C GLY A 210 -19.44 34.31 -54.47
N GLY A 211 -18.34 33.60 -54.74
CA GLY A 211 -17.28 34.02 -55.64
C GLY A 211 -17.28 33.13 -56.87
N ALA A 212 -18.02 33.51 -57.89
CA ALA A 212 -17.95 32.90 -59.21
C ALA A 212 -16.55 33.12 -59.79
N VAL A 213 -15.83 32.03 -60.06
CA VAL A 213 -14.54 32.05 -60.76
C VAL A 213 -14.81 32.09 -62.26
N PRO A 214 -14.37 33.12 -63.01
CA PRO A 214 -14.49 33.12 -64.46
C PRO A 214 -13.46 32.15 -65.06
N MET A 215 -13.94 31.23 -65.89
CA MET A 215 -13.11 30.42 -66.78
C MET A 215 -12.53 31.31 -67.89
N GLY A 216 -11.22 31.55 -67.87
CA GLY A 216 -10.42 31.87 -69.07
C GLY A 216 -9.58 30.63 -69.37
N GLU A 217 -9.87 29.87 -70.43
CA GLU A 217 -9.41 30.10 -71.81
C GLU A 217 -7.89 30.35 -71.95
N GLY A 218 -7.21 29.39 -72.57
CA GLY A 218 -6.21 29.69 -73.58
C GLY A 218 -4.79 29.19 -73.34
N LEU A 219 -4.27 28.57 -74.39
CA LEU A 219 -2.87 28.26 -74.76
C LEU A 219 -2.47 26.80 -74.47
N GLY A 220 -2.27 25.91 -75.45
CA GLY A 220 -1.97 26.12 -76.87
C GLY A 220 -0.46 26.21 -77.07
N GLU A 221 0.09 25.06 -77.48
CA GLU A 221 1.46 24.76 -77.99
C GLU A 221 2.67 24.86 -77.05
#